data_AF-A0A961D4Z1-F1
#
_entry.id   AF-A0A961D4Z1-F1
#
_cell.length_a   1.000
_cell.length_b   1.000
_cell.length_c   1.000
_cell.angle_alpha   90.00
_cell.angle_beta   90.00
_cell.angle_gamma   90.00
#
_symmetry.space_group_name_H-M   'P 1'
#
loop_
_entity.id
_entity.type
_entity.pdbx_description
1 polymer ?
#
loop_
_entity_poly.entity_id
_entity_poly.type
_entity_poly.pdbx_seq_one_letter_code
_entity_poly.pdbx_strand_id
1 'polypeptide(L)'
;MKSRVTAELWRLGLAVLWFGMVGAIGFIEAPLKFLAPGITIPLGLGIGRLVFTALNISEGLLLVALIAVSLWPRAARPAKDRLLWLVGLAVLFVFKLAVVRPPLNARTDLVLAGADPGQSAWHYVYIACDLVTLALLLVLAFQAARAVRGLVGARPDPDQAPRPAAA
;
A
#
# COMPACT_ATOMS: atom_id res chain seq x y z
N MET A 1 14.94 18.75 12.42
CA MET A 1 13.83 18.07 13.15
C MET A 1 12.49 18.16 12.40
N LYS A 2 11.99 19.36 12.08
CA LYS A 2 10.73 19.55 11.31
C LYS A 2 10.67 18.70 10.03
N SER A 3 11.73 18.74 9.21
CA SER A 3 11.82 17.94 7.98
C SER A 3 11.77 16.42 8.18
N ARG A 4 12.26 15.89 9.31
CA ARG A 4 12.14 14.46 9.65
C ARG A 4 10.71 14.10 10.02
N VAL A 5 10.06 14.90 10.86
CA VAL A 5 8.67 14.68 11.26
C VAL A 5 7.75 14.71 10.04
N THR A 6 7.91 15.71 9.16
CA THR A 6 7.15 15.80 7.91
C THR A 6 7.34 14.56 7.03
N ALA A 7 8.58 14.07 6.87
CA ALA A 7 8.84 12.86 6.09
C ALA A 7 8.16 11.61 6.70
N GLU A 8 8.19 11.45 8.02
CA GLU A 8 7.52 10.34 8.69
C GLU A 8 5.99 10.42 8.60
N LEU A 9 5.42 11.63 8.67
CA LEU A 9 3.97 11.84 8.43
C LEU A 9 3.58 11.47 7.00
N TRP A 10 4.39 11.84 6.00
CA TRP A 10 4.16 11.43 4.62
C TRP A 10 4.25 9.91 4.45
N ARG A 11 5.27 9.25 5.02
CA ARG A 11 5.40 7.78 4.99
C ARG A 11 4.18 7.09 5.60
N LEU A 12 3.71 7.60 6.73
CA LEU A 12 2.51 7.10 7.39
C LEU A 12 1.27 7.29 6.51
N GLY A 13 1.03 8.51 6.04
CA GLY A 13 -0.14 8.85 5.24
C GLY A 13 -0.21 8.04 3.94
N LEU A 14 0.91 7.92 3.22
CA LEU A 14 0.99 7.14 1.98
C LEU A 14 0.75 5.64 2.24
N ALA A 15 1.33 5.08 3.30
CA ALA A 15 1.14 3.66 3.63
C ALA A 15 -0.31 3.34 4.03
N VAL A 16 -0.94 4.20 4.84
CA VAL A 16 -2.33 4.05 5.27
C VAL A 16 -3.30 4.25 4.09
N LEU A 17 -3.05 5.24 3.23
CA LEU A 17 -3.85 5.43 2.02
C LEU A 17 -3.79 4.21 1.10
N TRP A 18 -2.59 3.69 0.83
CA TRP A 18 -2.42 2.48 0.03
C TRP A 18 -3.14 1.29 0.66
N PHE A 19 -2.96 1.07 1.96
CA PHE A 19 -3.63 0.00 2.70
C PHE A 19 -5.17 0.10 2.55
N GLY A 20 -5.71 1.31 2.74
CA GLY A 20 -7.13 1.58 2.61
C GLY A 20 -7.67 1.29 1.20
N MET A 21 -6.94 1.69 0.15
CA MET A 21 -7.34 1.41 -1.24
C MET A 21 -7.39 -0.09 -1.53
N VAL A 22 -6.35 -0.84 -1.16
CA VAL A 22 -6.29 -2.30 -1.40
C VAL A 22 -7.38 -3.01 -0.59
N GLY A 23 -7.57 -2.63 0.67
CA GLY A 23 -8.65 -3.16 1.51
C GLY A 23 -10.03 -2.88 0.93
N ALA A 24 -10.32 -1.63 0.60
CA ALA A 24 -11.64 -1.22 0.10
C ALA A 24 -11.94 -1.79 -1.29
N ILE A 25 -10.99 -1.71 -2.23
CA ILE A 25 -11.23 -2.15 -3.61
C ILE A 25 -11.10 -3.67 -3.71
N GLY A 26 -10.02 -4.25 -3.19
CA GLY A 26 -9.71 -5.66 -3.35
C GLY A 26 -10.61 -6.59 -2.54
N PHE A 27 -10.98 -6.21 -1.31
CA PHE A 27 -11.71 -7.11 -0.40
C PHE A 27 -13.17 -6.73 -0.19
N ILE A 28 -13.57 -5.48 -0.43
CA ILE A 28 -14.96 -5.04 -0.26
C ILE A 28 -15.65 -4.89 -1.61
N GLU A 29 -15.15 -4.03 -2.49
CA GLU A 29 -15.78 -3.77 -3.80
C GLU A 29 -15.78 -5.01 -4.70
N ALA A 30 -14.63 -5.67 -4.83
CA ALA A 30 -14.46 -6.79 -5.76
C ALA A 30 -15.46 -7.94 -5.57
N PRO A 31 -15.78 -8.40 -4.33
CA PRO A 31 -16.86 -9.36 -4.12
C PRO A 31 -18.25 -8.72 -4.18
N LEU A 32 -18.44 -7.54 -3.60
CA LEU A 32 -19.76 -6.92 -3.45
C LEU A 32 -20.42 -6.59 -4.80
N LYS A 33 -19.64 -6.22 -5.82
CA LYS A 33 -20.18 -5.89 -7.15
C LYS A 33 -20.93 -7.06 -7.80
N PHE A 34 -20.58 -8.30 -7.48
CA PHE A 34 -21.26 -9.50 -8.01
C PHE A 34 -22.58 -9.82 -7.28
N LEU A 35 -22.89 -9.09 -6.21
CA LEU A 35 -24.15 -9.20 -5.47
C LEU A 35 -25.21 -8.20 -5.98
N ALA A 36 -24.86 -7.30 -6.90
CA ALA A 36 -25.78 -6.29 -7.42
C ALA A 36 -26.88 -6.91 -8.30
N PRO A 37 -28.15 -6.47 -8.17
CA PRO A 37 -29.22 -6.94 -9.04
C PRO A 37 -28.91 -6.68 -10.53
N GLY A 38 -29.11 -7.70 -11.36
CA GLY A 38 -28.87 -7.60 -12.81
C GLY A 38 -27.40 -7.71 -13.24
N ILE A 39 -26.47 -7.97 -12.32
CA ILE A 39 -25.06 -8.20 -12.68
C ILE A 39 -24.87 -9.57 -13.34
N THR A 40 -24.06 -9.62 -14.40
CA THR A 40 -23.59 -10.87 -15.02
C THR A 40 -22.10 -11.05 -14.78
N ILE A 41 -21.60 -12.29 -14.85
CA ILE A 41 -20.18 -12.56 -14.67
C ILE A 41 -19.30 -11.78 -15.67
N PRO A 42 -19.58 -11.79 -16.99
CA PRO A 42 -18.80 -11.01 -17.96
C PRO A 42 -18.79 -9.51 -17.64
N LEU A 43 -19.93 -8.94 -17.24
CA LEU A 43 -20.02 -7.53 -16.88
C LEU A 43 -19.21 -7.20 -15.63
N GLY A 44 -19.33 -8.00 -14.57
CA GLY A 44 -18.55 -7.82 -13.34
C GLY A 44 -17.04 -7.99 -13.52
N LEU A 45 -16.63 -8.90 -14.42
CA LEU A 45 -15.25 -9.07 -14.83
C LEU A 45 -14.72 -7.89 -15.65
N GLY A 46 -15.52 -7.35 -16.59
CA GLY A 46 -15.19 -6.14 -17.35
C GLY A 46 -14.98 -4.92 -16.44
N ILE A 47 -15.90 -4.70 -15.49
CA ILE A 47 -15.75 -3.66 -14.45
C ILE A 47 -14.50 -3.92 -13.62
N GLY A 48 -14.28 -5.16 -13.20
CA GLY A 48 -13.09 -5.56 -12.45
C GLY A 48 -11.80 -5.19 -13.17
N ARG A 49 -11.69 -5.46 -14.47
CA ARG A 49 -10.49 -5.12 -15.24
C ARG A 49 -10.17 -3.63 -15.18
N LEU A 50 -11.17 -2.77 -15.31
CA LEU A 50 -10.97 -1.32 -15.25
C LEU A 50 -10.55 -0.87 -13.85
N VAL A 51 -11.33 -1.26 -12.84
CA VAL A 51 -11.09 -0.88 -11.43
C VAL A 51 -9.73 -1.38 -10.95
N PHE A 52 -9.40 -2.64 -11.19
CA PHE A 52 -8.12 -3.20 -10.80
C PHE A 52 -6.96 -2.62 -11.61
N THR A 53 -7.15 -2.20 -12.87
CA THR A 53 -6.09 -1.50 -13.61
C THR A 53 -5.80 -0.14 -12.99
N ALA A 54 -6.85 0.65 -12.70
CA ALA A 54 -6.71 1.92 -11.99
C ALA A 54 -6.04 1.73 -10.62
N LEU A 55 -6.46 0.71 -9.85
CA LEU A 55 -5.86 0.38 -8.56
C LEU A 55 -4.35 0.23 -8.66
N ASN A 56 -3.78 -0.63 -9.50
CA ASN A 56 -2.31 -0.78 -9.50
C ASN A 56 -1.55 0.35 -10.18
N ILE A 57 -2.19 1.18 -11.02
CA ILE A 57 -1.57 2.46 -11.40
C ILE A 57 -1.40 3.31 -10.13
N SER A 58 -2.46 3.42 -9.32
CA SER A 58 -2.40 4.13 -8.03
C SER A 58 -1.42 3.49 -7.05
N GLU A 59 -1.36 2.16 -6.94
CA GLU A 59 -0.35 1.45 -6.12
C GLU A 59 1.07 1.79 -6.58
N GLY A 60 1.33 1.79 -7.90
CA GLY A 60 2.64 2.15 -8.46
C GLY A 60 3.02 3.60 -8.16
N LEU A 61 2.08 4.55 -8.28
CA LEU A 61 2.31 5.95 -7.91
C LEU A 61 2.61 6.11 -6.42
N LEU A 62 1.88 5.40 -5.55
CA LEU A 62 2.10 5.40 -4.11
C LEU A 62 3.46 4.79 -3.74
N LEU A 63 3.87 3.71 -4.43
CA LEU A 63 5.19 3.12 -4.26
C LEU A 63 6.30 4.10 -4.62
N VAL A 64 6.18 4.77 -5.78
CA VAL A 64 7.14 5.80 -6.21
C VAL A 64 7.20 6.95 -5.21
N ALA A 65 6.05 7.42 -4.72
CA ALA A 65 5.99 8.47 -3.70
C ALA A 65 6.65 8.02 -2.38
N LEU A 66 6.39 6.80 -1.92
CA LEU A 66 7.03 6.23 -0.73
C LEU A 66 8.55 6.13 -0.88
N ILE A 67 9.03 5.71 -2.04
CA ILE A 67 10.48 5.66 -2.35
C ILE A 67 11.05 7.09 -2.35
N ALA A 68 10.40 8.04 -3.00
CA ALA A 68 10.85 9.43 -3.07
C ALA A 68 11.02 10.05 -1.67
N VAL A 69 10.00 9.91 -0.80
CA VAL A 69 10.05 10.38 0.60
C VAL A 69 11.08 9.60 1.43
N SER A 70 11.40 8.36 1.04
CA SER A 70 12.43 7.55 1.71
C SER A 70 13.86 7.97 1.35
N LEU A 71 14.06 8.49 0.13
CA LEU A 71 15.37 8.93 -0.35
C LEU A 71 15.66 10.41 -0.07
N TRP A 72 14.62 11.24 0.05
CA TRP A 72 14.73 12.68 0.25
C TRP A 72 13.82 13.21 1.37
N PRO A 73 14.31 14.07 2.28
CA PRO A 73 15.66 14.61 2.41
C PRO A 73 16.66 13.63 3.05
N ARG A 74 17.97 13.75 2.73
CA ARG A 74 19.04 12.87 3.27
C ARG A 74 19.02 12.76 4.80
N ALA A 75 18.70 13.88 5.45
CA ALA A 75 18.58 13.93 6.91
C ALA A 75 17.52 12.98 7.46
N ALA A 76 16.53 12.55 6.69
CA ALA A 76 15.43 11.68 7.13
C ALA A 76 15.51 10.25 6.58
N ARG A 77 16.68 9.81 6.10
CA ARG A 77 16.84 8.46 5.54
C ARG A 77 16.43 7.38 6.55
N PRO A 78 15.68 6.37 6.11
CA PRO A 78 15.22 5.29 6.97
C PRO A 78 16.39 4.40 7.44
N ALA A 79 16.21 3.74 8.58
CA ALA A 79 17.11 2.68 9.03
C ALA A 79 17.11 1.50 8.04
N LYS A 80 18.17 0.68 8.08
CA LYS A 80 18.33 -0.49 7.19
C LYS A 80 17.11 -1.42 7.23
N ASP A 81 16.60 -1.71 8.42
CA ASP A 81 15.44 -2.60 8.60
C ASP A 81 14.21 -2.08 7.85
N ARG A 82 13.92 -0.79 7.93
CA ARG A 82 12.79 -0.18 7.20
C ARG A 82 13.02 -0.23 5.69
N LEU A 83 14.25 -0.04 5.24
CA LEU A 83 14.58 -0.14 3.81
C LEU A 83 14.36 -1.55 3.28
N LEU A 84 14.68 -2.59 4.07
CA LEU A 84 14.41 -3.99 3.72
C LEU A 84 12.91 -4.22 3.51
N TRP A 85 12.06 -3.72 4.41
CA TRP A 85 10.60 -3.82 4.26
C TRP A 85 10.08 -3.09 3.01
N LEU A 86 10.61 -1.90 2.72
CA LEU A 86 10.24 -1.13 1.52
C LEU A 86 10.65 -1.85 0.23
N VAL A 87 11.86 -2.43 0.20
CA VAL A 87 12.33 -3.23 -0.94
C VAL A 87 11.45 -4.48 -1.10
N GLY A 88 11.11 -5.17 -0.01
CA GLY A 88 10.19 -6.31 -0.04
C GLY A 88 8.83 -5.95 -0.65
N LEU A 89 8.25 -4.80 -0.26
CA LEU A 89 7.02 -4.28 -0.83
C LEU A 89 7.16 -3.99 -2.33
N ALA A 90 8.27 -3.37 -2.75
CA ALA A 90 8.52 -3.07 -4.16
C ALA A 90 8.67 -4.34 -5.01
N VAL A 91 9.41 -5.33 -4.51
CA VAL A 91 9.58 -6.64 -5.17
C VAL A 91 8.24 -7.36 -5.29
N LEU A 92 7.43 -7.38 -4.22
CA LEU A 92 6.12 -7.98 -4.24
C LEU A 92 5.18 -7.30 -5.25
N PHE A 93 5.20 -5.97 -5.32
CA PHE A 93 4.43 -5.22 -6.31
C PHE A 93 4.82 -5.58 -7.75
N VAL A 94 6.13 -5.62 -8.04
CA VAL A 94 6.63 -6.04 -9.37
C VAL A 94 6.23 -7.47 -9.67
N PHE A 95 6.33 -8.38 -8.71
CA PHE A 95 5.91 -9.78 -8.85
C PHE A 95 4.40 -9.89 -9.17
N LYS A 96 3.54 -9.16 -8.45
CA LYS A 96 2.11 -9.09 -8.76
C LYS A 96 1.86 -8.65 -10.20
N LEU A 97 2.56 -7.59 -10.64
CA LEU A 97 2.37 -7.01 -11.98
C LEU A 97 2.88 -7.93 -13.10
N ALA A 98 4.08 -8.49 -12.94
CA ALA A 98 4.77 -9.24 -13.98
C ALA A 98 4.39 -10.72 -14.04
N VAL A 99 4.00 -11.33 -12.91
CA VAL A 99 3.82 -12.79 -12.80
C VAL A 99 2.37 -13.17 -12.52
N VAL A 100 1.73 -12.52 -11.55
CA VAL A 100 0.38 -12.92 -11.09
C VAL A 100 -0.72 -12.39 -12.01
N ARG A 101 -0.57 -11.16 -12.51
CA ARG A 101 -1.59 -10.50 -13.33
C ARG A 101 -1.78 -11.07 -14.74
N PRO A 102 -0.72 -11.39 -15.51
CA PRO A 102 -0.90 -11.92 -16.87
C PRO A 102 -1.83 -13.15 -16.97
N PRO A 103 -1.68 -14.21 -16.14
CA PRO A 103 -2.57 -15.36 -16.23
C PRO A 103 -4.02 -15.05 -15.81
N LEU A 104 -4.23 -14.11 -14.87
CA LEU A 104 -5.57 -13.68 -14.46
C LEU A 104 -6.28 -12.90 -15.59
N ASN A 105 -5.56 -12.02 -16.27
CA ASN A 105 -6.09 -11.25 -17.39
C ASN A 105 -6.44 -12.16 -18.57
N ALA A 106 -5.54 -13.08 -18.95
CA ALA A 106 -5.79 -14.05 -20.02
C ALA A 106 -7.02 -14.91 -19.73
N ARG A 107 -7.19 -15.34 -18.47
CA ARG A 107 -8.39 -16.08 -18.06
C ARG A 107 -9.66 -15.23 -18.17
N THR A 108 -9.57 -13.97 -17.78
CA THR A 108 -10.68 -13.03 -17.92
C THR A 108 -11.06 -12.83 -19.39
N ASP A 109 -10.09 -12.79 -20.31
CA ASP A 109 -10.33 -12.72 -21.76
C ASP A 109 -11.08 -13.95 -22.27
N LEU A 110 -10.73 -15.15 -21.80
CA LEU A 110 -11.45 -16.39 -22.15
C LEU A 110 -12.92 -16.33 -21.71
N VAL A 111 -13.20 -15.85 -20.49
CA VAL A 111 -14.59 -15.73 -20.00
C VAL A 111 -15.37 -14.68 -20.80
N LEU A 112 -14.73 -13.56 -21.15
CA LEU A 112 -15.36 -12.54 -22.00
C LEU A 112 -15.60 -13.03 -23.43
N ALA A 113 -14.82 -14.00 -23.91
CA ALA A 113 -15.03 -14.69 -25.18
C ALA A 113 -16.09 -15.81 -25.11
N GLY A 114 -16.71 -16.03 -23.94
CA GLY A 114 -17.76 -17.03 -23.74
C GLY A 114 -17.25 -18.43 -23.34
N ALA A 115 -15.96 -18.59 -23.08
CA ALA A 115 -15.41 -19.85 -22.58
C ALA A 115 -15.57 -19.97 -21.05
N ASP A 116 -15.66 -21.20 -20.54
CA ASP A 116 -15.62 -21.48 -19.10
C ASP A 116 -14.31 -22.22 -18.75
N PRO A 117 -13.24 -21.50 -18.38
CA PRO A 117 -11.94 -22.11 -18.11
C PRO A 117 -11.87 -22.86 -16.76
N GLY A 118 -12.98 -22.98 -15.99
CA GLY A 118 -13.05 -23.70 -14.70
C GLY A 118 -12.56 -22.88 -13.50
N GLN A 119 -11.87 -23.50 -12.53
CA GLN A 119 -11.20 -22.80 -11.41
C GLN A 119 -9.69 -22.59 -11.66
N SER A 120 -9.08 -21.59 -11.01
CA SER A 120 -7.64 -21.28 -11.12
C SER A 120 -7.03 -20.95 -9.77
N ALA A 121 -5.88 -21.57 -9.47
CA ALA A 121 -5.09 -21.28 -8.27
C ALA A 121 -4.53 -19.84 -8.24
N TRP A 122 -4.37 -19.20 -9.41
CA TRP A 122 -3.82 -17.85 -9.51
C TRP A 122 -4.65 -16.79 -8.77
N HIS A 123 -5.96 -17.03 -8.61
CA HIS A 123 -6.80 -16.12 -7.84
C HIS A 123 -6.42 -16.12 -6.36
N TYR A 124 -6.15 -17.30 -5.78
CA TYR A 124 -5.69 -17.41 -4.39
C TYR A 124 -4.28 -16.84 -4.21
N VAL A 125 -3.40 -17.03 -5.19
CA VAL A 125 -2.05 -16.41 -5.18
C VAL A 125 -2.17 -14.88 -5.13
N TYR A 126 -3.09 -14.30 -5.91
CA TYR A 126 -3.35 -12.86 -5.89
C TYR A 126 -3.84 -12.38 -4.53
N ILE A 127 -4.82 -13.07 -3.93
CA ILE A 127 -5.32 -12.75 -2.58
C ILE A 127 -4.19 -12.84 -1.55
N ALA A 128 -3.35 -13.88 -1.60
CA ALA A 128 -2.21 -14.02 -0.70
C ALA A 128 -1.22 -12.85 -0.87
N CYS A 129 -0.91 -12.45 -2.09
CA CYS A 129 -0.08 -11.28 -2.36
C CYS A 129 -0.69 -9.97 -1.82
N ASP A 130 -2.01 -9.80 -1.92
CA ASP A 130 -2.70 -8.62 -1.37
C ASP A 130 -2.65 -8.61 0.17
N LEU A 131 -2.85 -9.76 0.82
CA LEU A 131 -2.69 -9.88 2.27
C LEU A 131 -1.27 -9.55 2.73
N VAL A 132 -0.25 -10.05 2.02
CA VAL A 132 1.15 -9.72 2.32
C VAL A 132 1.42 -8.23 2.08
N THR A 133 0.86 -7.64 1.02
CA THR A 133 0.96 -6.19 0.75
C THR A 133 0.37 -5.38 1.91
N LEU A 134 -0.83 -5.74 2.38
CA LEU A 134 -1.47 -5.10 3.54
C LEU A 134 -0.62 -5.23 4.80
N ALA A 135 -0.04 -6.41 5.07
CA ALA A 135 0.83 -6.63 6.22
C ALA A 135 2.12 -5.77 6.16
N LEU A 136 2.75 -5.69 4.99
CA LEU A 136 3.94 -4.87 4.77
C LEU A 136 3.65 -3.37 4.96
N LEU A 137 2.53 -2.90 4.41
CA LEU A 137 2.08 -1.51 4.58
C LEU A 137 1.80 -1.19 6.05
N LEU A 138 1.18 -2.12 6.78
CA LEU A 138 0.92 -1.97 8.20
C LEU A 138 2.23 -1.87 9.01
N VAL A 139 3.21 -2.73 8.72
CA VAL A 139 4.55 -2.67 9.33
C VAL A 139 5.24 -1.34 9.05
N LEU A 140 5.19 -0.84 7.81
CA LEU A 140 5.76 0.46 7.45
C LEU A 140 5.03 1.62 8.14
N ALA A 141 3.70 1.57 8.22
CA ALA A 141 2.89 2.56 8.93
C ALA A 141 3.21 2.59 10.44
N PHE A 142 3.31 1.43 11.10
CA PHE A 142 3.70 1.37 12.52
C PHE A 142 5.10 1.92 12.76
N GLN A 143 6.06 1.58 11.90
CA GLN A 143 7.41 2.14 11.99
C GLN A 143 7.39 3.66 11.85
N ALA A 144 6.60 4.20 10.92
CA ALA A 144 6.46 5.65 10.73
C ALA A 144 5.81 6.33 11.95
N ALA A 145 4.71 5.77 12.46
CA ALA A 145 4.03 6.28 13.65
C ALA A 145 4.94 6.27 14.89
N ARG A 146 5.71 5.19 15.11
CA ARG A 146 6.69 5.11 16.21
C ARG A 146 7.78 6.17 16.07
N ALA A 147 8.26 6.42 14.84
CA ALA A 147 9.25 7.45 14.59
C ALA A 147 8.70 8.87 14.84
N VAL A 148 7.47 9.16 14.42
CA VAL A 148 6.81 10.44 14.75
C VAL A 148 6.71 10.62 16.27
N ARG A 149 6.22 9.60 16.99
CA ARG A 149 6.09 9.66 18.46
C ARG A 149 7.42 9.92 19.14
N GLY A 150 8.48 9.22 18.73
CA GLY A 150 9.83 9.42 19.29
C GLY A 150 10.39 10.83 19.02
N LEU A 151 10.17 11.37 17.81
CA LEU A 151 10.62 12.72 17.45
C LEU A 151 9.84 13.85 18.16
N VAL A 152 8.55 13.62 18.44
CA VAL A 152 7.71 14.60 19.17
C VAL A 152 7.95 14.53 20.67
N GLY A 153 8.07 13.31 21.23
CA GLY A 153 8.31 13.10 22.66
C GLY A 153 9.71 13.50 23.15
N ALA A 154 10.69 13.58 22.25
CA ALA A 154 12.03 14.09 22.57
C ALA A 154 12.13 15.63 22.65
N ARG A 155 11.01 16.37 22.57
CA ARG A 155 11.02 17.82 22.80
C ARG A 155 11.32 18.08 24.29
N PRO A 156 12.33 18.90 24.61
CA PRO A 156 12.53 19.37 25.98
C PRO A 156 11.26 20.06 26.47
N ASP A 157 10.87 19.74 27.69
CA ASP A 157 9.76 20.41 28.37
C ASP A 157 10.12 21.90 28.55
N PRO A 158 9.31 22.85 28.04
CA PRO A 158 9.57 24.27 28.25
C PRO A 158 9.68 24.64 29.75
N ASP A 159 9.06 23.86 30.65
CA ASP A 159 9.13 24.08 32.10
C ASP A 159 10.43 23.61 32.75
N GLN A 160 11.28 22.85 32.03
CA GLN A 160 12.60 22.42 32.49
C GLN A 160 13.74 23.33 32.02
N ALA A 161 13.43 24.44 31.34
CA ALA A 161 14.43 25.46 31.04
C ALA A 161 14.97 26.06 32.35
N PRO A 162 16.30 26.16 32.54
CA PRO A 162 16.87 26.81 33.71
C PRO A 162 16.27 28.20 33.86
N ARG A 163 15.53 28.44 34.95
CA ARG A 163 15.07 29.80 35.26
C ARG A 163 16.33 30.67 35.37
N PRO A 164 16.37 31.86 34.73
CA PRO A 164 17.49 32.76 34.89
C PRO A 164 17.71 32.95 36.40
N ALA A 165 18.95 32.71 36.85
CA ALA A 165 19.31 32.89 38.24
C ALA A 165 18.89 34.31 38.65
N ALA A 166 18.00 34.40 39.63
CA ALA A 166 17.55 35.69 40.15
C ALA A 166 18.79 36.45 40.64
N ALA A 167 19.04 37.61 40.03
CA ALA A 167 20.11 38.53 40.39
C ALA A 167 19.75 39.31 41.67
#